data_AF-A0A3Q2PIW9-F1
#
_entry.id   AF-A0A3Q2PIW9-F1
#
_cell.length_a   1.000
_cell.length_b   1.000
_cell.length_c   1.000
_cell.angle_alpha   90.00
_cell.angle_beta   90.00
_cell.angle_gamma   90.00
#
_symmetry.space_group_name_H-M   'P 1'
#
loop_
_entity.id
_entity.type
_entity.pdbx_description
1 polymer ?
#
loop_
_entity_poly.entity_id
_entity_poly.type
_entity_poly.pdbx_seq_one_letter_code
_entity_poly.pdbx_strand_id
1 'polypeptide(L)'
;LPREAALRALFWSLFQPFHDGFYYPYSSDTQGTHSSAGIPSLLNSPLGQPSANAPPGMAPAAFLPFKFSPRRESVDWRRISAVDVDLVVSQLDVDALQEHIGAVTLCSLDGERCQRCQSPLDPALIKLLRLAQLTVEWLLHCQEVLSLNLRAAEERLVAAGREREQLLEQHKKREEKQEEKAKALMAELKQRKKVIKTQQSLLCVHCDKSFLNPFFLQNHMQRRHPDEYQTQLQSDGEKKSQIDSLKMEISSLKEQITQQQQALQVKIAQVGSLHTFFFLLLR
;
A
#
# COMPACT_ATOMS: atom_id res chain seq x y z
N LEU A 1 13.32 13.60 33.90
CA LEU A 1 14.40 14.31 33.16
C LEU A 1 14.41 13.99 31.65
N PRO A 2 14.49 12.74 31.14
CA PRO A 2 14.53 12.51 29.68
C PRO A 2 13.16 12.63 28.97
N ARG A 3 12.05 12.39 29.67
CA ARG A 3 10.69 12.55 29.10
C ARG A 3 10.28 14.01 28.90
N GLU A 4 10.73 14.92 29.76
CA GLU A 4 10.49 16.36 29.61
C GLU A 4 11.30 16.95 28.46
N ALA A 5 12.53 16.48 28.24
CA ALA A 5 13.34 16.91 27.10
C ALA A 5 12.70 16.47 25.76
N ALA A 6 12.10 15.28 25.71
CA ALA A 6 11.38 14.79 24.52
C ALA A 6 10.08 15.58 24.26
N LEU A 7 9.31 15.89 25.31
CA LEU A 7 8.11 16.72 25.18
C LEU A 7 8.45 18.17 24.82
N ARG A 8 9.54 18.74 25.37
CA ARG A 8 10.06 20.05 24.97
C ARG A 8 10.57 20.03 23.53
N ALA A 9 11.26 18.98 23.10
CA ALA A 9 11.71 18.84 21.71
C ALA A 9 10.52 18.71 20.73
N LEU A 10 9.47 17.99 21.10
CA LEU A 10 8.23 17.91 20.32
C LEU A 10 7.48 19.25 20.30
N PHE A 11 7.44 19.96 21.43
CA PHE A 11 6.84 21.30 21.53
C PHE A 11 7.62 22.34 20.70
N TRP A 12 8.95 22.30 20.73
CA TRP A 12 9.80 23.15 19.88
C TRP A 12 9.76 22.75 18.40
N SER A 13 9.61 21.46 18.09
CA SER A 13 9.43 20.92 16.73
C SER A 13 8.08 21.31 16.12
N LEU A 14 7.02 21.41 16.92
CA LEU A 14 5.71 21.92 16.50
C LEU A 14 5.72 23.43 16.23
N PHE A 15 6.73 24.15 16.73
CA PHE A 15 6.87 25.61 16.64
C PHE A 15 7.91 26.11 15.62
N GLN A 16 8.52 25.23 14.83
CA GLN A 16 9.38 25.66 13.70
C GLN A 16 8.69 25.51 12.34
N PRO A 17 8.04 26.59 11.88
CA PRO A 17 7.93 26.87 10.45
C PRO A 17 8.70 28.15 10.08
N PHE A 18 9.73 28.54 10.84
CA PHE A 18 10.48 29.76 10.59
C PHE A 18 11.93 29.46 10.20
N HIS A 19 12.26 29.76 8.95
CA HIS A 19 13.62 29.96 8.50
C HIS A 19 13.71 31.37 7.90
N ASP A 20 14.64 32.19 8.41
CA ASP A 20 14.93 33.54 7.90
C ASP A 20 13.74 34.54 7.96
N GLY A 21 12.94 34.47 9.02
CA GLY A 21 11.84 35.43 9.27
C GLY A 21 10.56 35.22 8.46
N PHE A 22 10.47 34.14 7.67
CA PHE A 22 9.28 33.78 6.89
C PHE A 22 8.67 32.45 7.37
N TYR A 23 7.33 32.39 7.41
CA TYR A 23 6.55 31.18 7.71
C TYR A 23 6.49 30.29 6.46
N TYR A 24 7.16 29.12 6.51
CA TYR A 24 7.02 28.06 5.51
C TYR A 24 6.36 26.84 6.15
N PRO A 25 5.09 26.53 5.83
CA PRO A 25 4.55 25.21 6.13
C PRO A 25 5.24 24.20 5.21
N TYR A 26 5.59 23.03 5.75
CA TYR A 26 6.16 21.91 5.00
C TYR A 26 5.30 21.64 3.75
N SER A 27 5.78 22.06 2.58
CA SER A 27 5.31 21.52 1.32
C SER A 27 5.81 20.09 1.28
N SER A 28 4.95 19.14 1.63
CA SER A 28 5.19 17.74 1.32
C SER A 28 5.02 17.53 -0.19
N ASP A 29 5.84 18.20 -0.99
CA ASP A 29 6.15 17.80 -2.35
C ASP A 29 7.24 16.74 -2.24
N THR A 30 6.83 15.50 -1.96
CA THR A 30 7.65 14.36 -2.38
C THR A 30 7.52 14.22 -3.89
N GLN A 31 8.22 15.08 -4.63
CA GLN A 31 8.53 14.84 -6.04
C GLN A 31 10.05 14.81 -6.21
N GLY A 32 10.55 13.65 -6.62
CA GLY A 32 11.91 13.50 -7.10
C GLY A 32 12.61 12.28 -6.53
N THR A 33 12.16 11.08 -6.89
CA THR A 33 13.06 9.93 -6.99
C THR A 33 14.28 10.34 -7.82
N HIS A 34 15.42 10.53 -7.16
CA HIS A 34 16.69 10.69 -7.84
C HIS A 34 17.04 9.37 -8.54
N SER A 35 16.80 9.30 -9.85
CA SER A 35 17.45 8.32 -10.73
C SER A 35 18.28 9.09 -11.73
N SER A 36 19.58 9.21 -11.45
CA SER A 36 20.57 9.79 -12.34
C SER A 36 21.44 8.68 -12.94
N ALA A 37 21.03 8.17 -14.11
CA ALA A 37 21.95 7.69 -15.13
C ALA A 37 22.24 8.89 -16.05
N GLY A 38 23.52 9.25 -16.17
CA GLY A 38 23.94 10.53 -16.75
C GLY A 38 23.92 10.58 -18.28
N ILE A 39 23.48 11.72 -18.81
CA ILE A 39 23.94 12.32 -20.07
C ILE A 39 23.78 13.85 -19.94
N PRO A 40 24.82 14.68 -20.21
CA PRO A 40 24.68 16.12 -20.33
C PRO A 40 24.48 16.51 -21.80
N SER A 41 23.55 17.42 -22.10
CA SER A 41 23.61 18.20 -23.34
C SER A 41 22.96 19.57 -23.19
N LEU A 42 23.78 20.53 -23.61
CA LEU A 42 23.63 21.97 -23.68
C LEU A 42 22.76 22.34 -24.89
N LEU A 43 21.93 23.37 -24.77
CA LEU A 43 21.77 24.46 -25.76
C LEU A 43 20.79 25.55 -25.25
N ASN A 44 21.03 26.76 -25.73
CA ASN A 44 20.71 28.08 -25.19
C ASN A 44 19.29 28.66 -25.47
N SER A 45 18.79 29.45 -24.49
CA SER A 45 18.14 30.81 -24.58
C SER A 45 16.79 31.02 -25.34
N PRO A 46 16.11 32.20 -25.21
CA PRO A 46 15.77 33.03 -24.04
C PRO A 46 14.28 33.58 -24.04
N LEU A 47 13.84 34.15 -22.91
CA LEU A 47 12.68 35.05 -22.68
C LEU A 47 11.30 34.75 -23.32
N GLY A 48 10.29 34.49 -22.48
CA GLY A 48 8.89 34.79 -22.81
C GLY A 48 7.82 34.00 -22.05
N GLN A 49 7.15 34.70 -21.12
CA GLN A 49 5.79 34.46 -20.58
C GLN A 49 5.58 33.45 -19.44
N PRO A 50 4.88 33.85 -18.35
CA PRO A 50 4.33 32.91 -17.38
C PRO A 50 3.14 32.19 -18.01
N SER A 51 3.29 30.89 -18.25
CA SER A 51 2.21 30.04 -18.73
C SER A 51 1.15 29.88 -17.63
N ALA A 52 0.07 30.64 -17.77
CA ALA A 52 -1.19 30.38 -17.09
C ALA A 52 -1.79 29.10 -17.67
N ASN A 53 -1.43 27.94 -17.09
CA ASN A 53 -2.18 26.68 -17.19
C ASN A 53 -1.55 25.65 -16.23
N ALA A 54 -1.75 25.89 -14.93
CA ALA A 54 -1.72 24.80 -13.95
C ALA A 54 -3.11 24.13 -13.94
N PRO A 55 -3.21 22.79 -13.83
CA PRO A 55 -4.49 22.11 -13.73
C PRO A 55 -5.26 22.57 -12.48
N PRO A 56 -6.60 22.65 -12.53
CA PRO A 56 -7.42 23.10 -11.41
C PRO A 56 -7.46 21.98 -10.36
N GLY A 57 -6.53 22.02 -9.42
CA GLY A 57 -6.45 21.03 -8.34
C GLY A 57 -5.29 21.24 -7.37
N MET A 58 -4.35 22.14 -7.69
CA MET A 58 -3.13 22.35 -6.90
C MET A 58 -3.00 23.79 -6.38
N ALA A 59 -4.11 24.43 -6.03
CA ALA A 59 -4.03 25.66 -5.24
C ALA A 59 -3.85 25.25 -3.77
N PRO A 60 -2.71 25.54 -3.10
CA PRO A 60 -2.73 25.58 -1.65
C PRO A 60 -3.85 26.54 -1.27
N ALA A 61 -4.69 26.14 -0.31
CA ALA A 61 -5.77 26.99 0.20
C ALA A 61 -5.23 28.42 0.35
N ALA A 62 -5.83 29.38 -0.36
CA ALA A 62 -5.32 30.74 -0.41
C ALA A 62 -5.28 31.30 1.02
N PHE A 63 -4.09 31.29 1.63
CA PHE A 63 -3.90 31.77 2.99
C PHE A 63 -3.96 33.29 2.96
N LEU A 64 -4.99 33.85 3.61
CA LEU A 64 -5.06 35.27 3.84
C LEU A 64 -3.86 35.68 4.73
N PRO A 65 -3.18 36.80 4.42
CA PRO A 65 -2.06 37.27 5.22
C PRO A 65 -2.52 37.62 6.64
N PHE A 66 -1.82 37.08 7.64
CA PHE A 66 -2.10 37.35 9.05
C PHE A 66 -1.84 38.81 9.40
N LYS A 67 -2.76 39.40 10.17
CA LYS A 67 -2.60 40.74 10.73
C LYS A 67 -3.21 40.76 12.12
N PHE A 68 -2.47 41.32 13.08
CA PHE A 68 -2.98 41.53 14.43
C PHE A 68 -4.21 42.44 14.42
N SER A 69 -5.21 42.02 15.17
CA SER A 69 -6.49 42.69 15.33
C SER A 69 -6.33 43.93 16.22
N PRO A 70 -7.04 45.03 15.91
CA PRO A 70 -7.08 46.17 16.80
C PRO A 70 -7.81 45.79 18.09
N ARG A 71 -7.21 46.11 19.25
CA ARG A 71 -7.83 45.85 20.56
C ARG A 71 -8.71 47.04 20.94
N ARG A 72 -10.03 46.86 20.84
CA ARG A 72 -11.01 47.95 21.00
C ARG A 72 -11.93 47.76 22.20
N GLU A 73 -12.01 46.55 22.73
CA GLU A 73 -12.95 46.19 23.79
C GLU A 73 -12.36 46.50 25.16
N SER A 74 -13.14 47.11 26.06
CA SER A 74 -12.70 47.38 27.44
C SER A 74 -12.60 46.10 28.25
N VAL A 75 -11.73 46.09 29.27
CA VAL A 75 -11.60 44.93 30.17
C VAL A 75 -12.83 44.79 31.07
N ASP A 76 -13.52 43.65 31.02
CA ASP A 76 -14.54 43.30 32.01
C ASP A 76 -13.87 42.76 33.28
N TRP A 77 -13.48 43.68 34.15
CA TRP A 77 -12.81 43.36 35.41
C TRP A 77 -13.64 42.48 36.34
N ARG A 78 -14.98 42.56 36.28
CA ARG A 78 -15.85 41.71 37.14
C ARG A 78 -15.74 40.26 36.71
N ARG A 79 -15.85 40.02 35.40
CA ARG A 79 -15.73 38.68 34.83
C ARG A 79 -14.33 38.10 35.05
N ILE A 80 -13.28 38.88 34.82
CA ILE A 80 -11.91 38.44 35.08
C ILE A 80 -11.66 38.13 36.56
N SER A 81 -12.22 38.92 37.49
CA SER A 81 -12.05 38.70 38.93
C SER A 81 -12.83 37.50 39.46
N ALA A 82 -13.85 37.03 38.73
CA ALA A 82 -14.64 35.87 39.10
C ALA A 82 -13.94 34.54 38.76
N VAL A 83 -12.89 34.58 37.91
CA VAL A 83 -12.12 33.39 37.53
C VAL A 83 -11.16 33.02 38.67
N ASP A 84 -11.34 31.83 39.23
CA ASP A 84 -10.38 31.23 40.15
C ASP A 84 -9.25 30.56 39.35
N VAL A 85 -8.12 31.26 39.23
CA VAL A 85 -6.97 30.80 38.45
C VAL A 85 -6.32 29.54 39.05
N ASP A 86 -6.29 29.42 40.38
CA ASP A 86 -5.70 28.26 41.05
C ASP A 86 -6.56 27.01 40.82
N LEU A 87 -7.88 27.19 40.78
CA LEU A 87 -8.81 26.13 40.39
C LEU A 87 -8.62 25.71 38.93
N VAL A 88 -8.54 26.67 38.01
CA VAL A 88 -8.29 26.40 36.58
C VAL A 88 -7.00 25.59 36.38
N VAL A 89 -5.93 25.96 37.09
CA VAL A 89 -4.65 25.24 37.02
C VAL A 89 -4.74 23.85 37.65
N SER A 90 -5.30 23.74 38.84
CA SER A 90 -5.36 22.46 39.57
C SER A 90 -6.28 21.43 38.92
N GLN A 91 -7.35 21.88 38.29
CA GLN A 91 -8.32 21.03 37.61
C GLN A 91 -8.05 20.89 36.11
N LEU A 92 -7.12 21.67 35.54
CA LEU A 92 -6.91 21.77 34.10
C LEU A 92 -8.23 22.10 33.38
N ASP A 93 -8.97 23.08 33.90
CA ASP A 93 -10.27 23.49 33.36
C ASP A 93 -10.07 24.30 32.07
N VAL A 94 -9.91 23.57 30.97
CA VAL A 94 -9.72 24.14 29.63
C VAL A 94 -10.96 24.87 29.17
N ASP A 95 -12.16 24.46 29.59
CA ASP A 95 -13.42 25.08 29.18
C ASP A 95 -13.53 26.49 29.77
N ALA A 96 -13.23 26.66 31.07
CA ALA A 96 -13.15 27.96 31.70
C ALA A 96 -12.10 28.87 31.03
N LEU A 97 -10.93 28.34 30.66
CA LEU A 97 -9.91 29.09 29.94
C LEU A 97 -10.37 29.51 28.53
N GLN A 98 -11.01 28.59 27.81
CA GLN A 98 -11.52 28.81 26.45
C GLN A 98 -12.63 29.88 26.43
N GLU A 99 -13.45 29.95 27.47
CA GLU A 99 -14.49 30.98 27.60
C GLU A 99 -13.90 32.40 27.70
N HIS A 100 -12.71 32.54 28.31
CA HIS A 100 -12.06 33.82 28.57
C HIS A 100 -10.99 34.21 27.55
N ILE A 101 -10.51 33.27 26.74
CA ILE A 101 -9.38 33.48 25.82
C ILE A 101 -9.59 34.67 24.87
N GLY A 102 -10.80 34.80 24.30
CA GLY A 102 -11.13 35.90 23.39
C GLY A 102 -11.11 37.26 24.09
N ALA A 103 -11.76 37.35 25.25
CA ALA A 103 -11.83 38.57 26.05
C ALA A 103 -10.45 39.05 26.51
N VAL A 104 -9.59 38.14 26.96
CA VAL A 104 -8.23 38.48 27.41
C VAL A 104 -7.32 38.84 26.24
N THR A 105 -7.43 38.12 25.12
CA THR A 105 -6.56 38.33 23.96
C THR A 105 -6.88 39.64 23.24
N LEU A 106 -8.16 40.04 23.16
CA LEU A 106 -8.61 41.15 22.33
C LEU A 106 -8.92 42.45 23.09
N CYS A 107 -8.86 42.45 24.43
CA CYS A 107 -9.13 43.65 25.22
C CYS A 107 -8.06 44.74 25.07
N SER A 108 -8.50 46.00 25.11
CA SER A 108 -7.67 47.17 25.20
C SER A 108 -7.17 47.37 26.63
N LEU A 109 -5.89 47.70 26.77
CA LEU A 109 -5.28 48.06 28.04
C LEU A 109 -5.04 49.57 28.15
N ASP A 110 -5.49 50.33 27.15
CA ASP A 110 -5.23 51.76 27.05
C ASP A 110 -6.03 52.51 28.12
N GLY A 111 -5.32 53.20 29.01
CA GLY A 111 -5.94 54.02 30.05
C GLY A 111 -6.51 53.22 31.23
N GLU A 112 -6.26 51.91 31.31
CA GLU A 112 -6.64 51.08 32.44
C GLU A 112 -5.93 51.54 33.74
N ARG A 113 -6.67 51.52 34.85
CA ARG A 113 -6.24 52.05 36.15
C ARG A 113 -6.47 51.04 37.26
N CYS A 114 -5.68 51.16 38.32
CA CYS A 114 -5.86 50.36 39.51
C CYS A 114 -7.24 50.65 40.15
N GLN A 115 -8.06 49.61 40.35
CA GLN A 115 -9.40 49.74 40.92
C GLN A 115 -9.42 50.32 42.35
N ARG A 116 -8.33 50.19 43.11
CA ARG A 116 -8.24 50.66 44.50
C ARG A 116 -7.81 52.12 44.62
N CYS A 117 -6.79 52.54 43.88
CA CYS A 117 -6.17 53.86 44.05
C CYS A 117 -6.24 54.75 42.80
N GLN A 118 -6.83 54.27 41.70
CA GLN A 118 -6.99 54.98 40.43
C GLN A 118 -5.67 55.42 39.76
N SER A 119 -4.53 54.92 40.25
CA SER A 119 -3.24 55.12 39.61
C SER A 119 -3.18 54.41 38.26
N PRO A 120 -2.46 54.96 37.27
CA PRO A 120 -2.19 54.23 36.04
C PRO A 120 -1.43 52.94 36.36
N LEU A 121 -1.65 51.91 35.55
CA LEU A 121 -0.88 50.66 35.63
C LEU A 121 0.57 50.90 35.21
N ASP A 122 1.49 50.09 35.74
CA ASP A 122 2.91 50.13 35.38
C ASP A 122 3.07 49.88 33.86
N PRO A 123 3.71 50.80 33.12
CA PRO A 123 3.97 50.62 31.69
C PRO A 123 4.68 49.30 31.33
N ALA A 124 5.53 48.75 32.20
CA ALA A 124 6.18 47.47 31.98
C ALA A 124 5.19 46.29 32.01
N LEU A 125 4.23 46.32 32.94
CA LEU A 125 3.16 45.31 33.03
C LEU A 125 2.20 45.39 31.83
N ILE A 126 1.88 46.61 31.38
CA ILE A 126 1.08 46.80 30.16
C ILE A 126 1.80 46.21 28.94
N LYS A 127 3.10 46.46 28.80
CA LYS A 127 3.91 45.87 27.71
C LYS A 127 3.96 44.35 27.79
N LEU A 128 4.15 43.78 28.98
CA LEU A 128 4.18 42.34 29.19
C LEU A 128 2.85 41.69 28.78
N LEU A 129 1.73 42.25 29.24
CA LEU A 129 0.40 41.74 28.90
C LEU A 129 0.11 41.93 27.40
N ARG A 130 0.51 43.05 26.81
CA ARG A 130 0.36 43.29 25.37
C ARG A 130 1.13 42.27 24.54
N LEU A 131 2.36 41.92 24.95
CA LEU A 131 3.13 40.85 24.32
C LEU A 131 2.43 39.51 24.47
N ALA A 132 1.93 39.17 25.67
CA ALA A 132 1.18 37.95 25.89
C ALA A 132 -0.07 37.86 24.99
N GLN A 133 -0.84 38.93 24.86
CA GLN A 133 -1.99 38.99 23.95
C GLN A 133 -1.59 38.76 22.47
N LEU A 134 -0.50 39.39 22.02
CA LEU A 134 0.00 39.21 20.65
C LEU A 134 0.50 37.77 20.42
N THR A 135 1.18 37.20 21.41
CA THR A 135 1.60 35.80 21.37
C THR A 135 0.38 34.89 21.26
N VAL A 136 -0.62 35.01 22.13
CA VAL A 136 -1.82 34.17 22.10
C VAL A 136 -2.57 34.30 20.78
N GLU A 137 -2.73 35.52 20.25
CA GLU A 137 -3.38 35.73 18.95
C GLU A 137 -2.62 35.03 17.80
N TRP A 138 -1.28 35.07 17.81
CA TRP A 138 -0.46 34.33 16.87
C TRP A 138 -0.61 32.81 17.03
N LEU A 139 -0.71 32.30 18.27
CA LEU A 139 -0.92 30.88 18.53
C LEU A 139 -2.29 30.40 18.02
N LEU A 140 -3.33 31.19 18.22
CA LEU A 140 -4.68 30.89 17.71
C LEU A 140 -4.68 30.85 16.18
N HIS A 141 -4.00 31.79 15.52
CA HIS A 141 -3.83 31.75 14.08
C HIS A 141 -3.09 30.48 13.62
N CYS A 142 -1.98 30.13 14.27
CA CYS A 142 -1.25 28.89 13.98
C CYS A 142 -2.16 27.66 14.13
N GLN A 143 -2.96 27.60 15.20
CA GLN A 143 -3.90 26.51 15.44
C GLN A 143 -4.92 26.39 14.30
N GLU A 144 -5.50 27.49 13.85
CA GLU A 144 -6.47 27.50 12.76
C GLU A 144 -5.82 27.02 11.44
N VAL A 145 -4.66 27.56 11.09
CA VAL A 145 -3.90 27.16 9.89
C VAL A 145 -3.55 25.67 9.92
N LEU A 146 -3.03 25.18 11.04
CA LEU A 146 -2.70 23.76 11.21
C LEU A 146 -3.95 22.88 11.13
N SER A 147 -5.06 23.31 11.72
CA SER A 147 -6.33 22.57 11.69
C SER A 147 -6.91 22.49 10.28
N LEU A 148 -6.84 23.59 9.51
CA LEU A 148 -7.25 23.62 8.10
C LEU A 148 -6.37 22.67 7.26
N ASN A 149 -5.05 22.71 7.45
CA ASN A 149 -4.11 21.86 6.74
C ASN A 149 -4.29 20.38 7.06
N LEU A 150 -4.52 20.05 8.34
CA LEU A 150 -4.78 18.68 8.78
C LEU A 150 -6.05 18.13 8.11
N ARG A 151 -7.16 18.89 8.16
CA ARG A 151 -8.41 18.47 7.52
C ARG A 151 -8.25 18.27 6.01
N ALA A 152 -7.57 19.20 5.34
CA ALA A 152 -7.30 19.06 3.91
C ALA A 152 -6.43 17.82 3.60
N ALA A 153 -5.47 17.49 4.46
CA ALA A 153 -4.66 16.28 4.33
C ALA A 153 -5.48 15.00 4.55
N GLU A 154 -6.37 14.99 5.55
CA GLU A 154 -7.30 13.88 5.82
C GLU A 154 -8.24 13.65 4.63
N GLU A 155 -8.80 14.71 4.05
CA GLU A 155 -9.64 14.64 2.86
C GLU A 155 -8.88 14.06 1.67
N ARG A 156 -7.64 14.49 1.43
CA ARG A 156 -6.77 13.91 0.38
C ARG A 156 -6.48 12.44 0.63
N LEU A 157 -6.22 12.04 1.87
CA LEU A 157 -5.97 10.64 2.23
C LEU A 157 -7.20 9.77 1.97
N VAL A 158 -8.39 10.26 2.32
CA VAL A 158 -9.66 9.57 2.05
C VAL A 158 -9.90 9.44 0.54
N ALA A 159 -9.66 10.51 -0.23
CA ALA A 159 -9.80 10.49 -1.68
C ALA A 159 -8.83 9.48 -2.34
N ALA A 160 -7.56 9.51 -1.97
CA ALA A 160 -6.55 8.56 -2.45
C ALA A 160 -6.88 7.11 -2.05
N GLY A 161 -7.45 6.91 -0.86
CA GLY A 161 -7.93 5.62 -0.40
C GLY A 161 -9.03 5.04 -1.31
N ARG A 162 -10.00 5.88 -1.70
CA ARG A 162 -11.08 5.49 -2.64
C ARG A 162 -10.54 5.20 -4.04
N GLU A 163 -9.63 6.03 -4.54
CA GLU A 163 -8.99 5.81 -5.85
C GLU A 163 -8.24 4.48 -5.89
N ARG A 164 -7.46 4.18 -4.85
CA ARG A 164 -6.76 2.89 -4.70
C ARG A 164 -7.74 1.71 -4.74
N GLU A 165 -8.84 1.78 -4.00
CA GLU A 165 -9.85 0.72 -3.98
C GLU A 165 -10.48 0.52 -5.38
N GLN A 166 -10.80 1.61 -6.06
CA GLN A 166 -11.31 1.56 -7.43
C GLN A 166 -10.31 0.92 -8.40
N LEU A 167 -9.02 1.26 -8.30
CA LEU A 167 -7.96 0.69 -9.13
C LEU A 167 -7.76 -0.80 -8.85
N LEU A 168 -7.82 -1.24 -7.59
CA LEU A 168 -7.73 -2.66 -7.22
C LEU A 168 -8.88 -3.47 -7.83
N GLU A 169 -10.11 -2.95 -7.75
CA GLU A 169 -11.29 -3.60 -8.34
C GLU A 169 -11.20 -3.67 -9.88
N GLN A 170 -10.68 -2.63 -10.52
CA GLN A 170 -10.40 -2.66 -11.96
C GLN A 170 -9.31 -3.66 -12.32
N HIS A 171 -8.25 -3.76 -11.52
CA HIS A 171 -7.16 -4.71 -11.73
C HIS A 171 -7.67 -6.14 -11.64
N LYS A 172 -8.43 -6.46 -10.59
CA LYS A 172 -9.04 -7.78 -10.40
C LYS A 172 -9.90 -8.19 -11.58
N LYS A 173 -10.77 -7.30 -12.06
CA LYS A 173 -11.60 -7.54 -13.27
C LYS A 173 -10.76 -7.78 -14.53
N ARG A 174 -9.62 -7.08 -14.67
CA ARG A 174 -8.69 -7.29 -15.79
C ARG A 174 -7.99 -8.63 -15.69
N GLU A 175 -7.57 -9.03 -14.49
CA GLU A 175 -6.95 -10.34 -14.24
C GLU A 175 -7.91 -11.49 -14.55
N GLU A 176 -9.15 -11.42 -14.05
CA GLU A 176 -10.19 -12.42 -14.35
C GLU A 176 -10.42 -12.56 -15.87
N LYS A 177 -10.51 -11.43 -16.58
CA LYS A 177 -10.67 -11.41 -18.04
C LYS A 177 -9.43 -11.96 -18.77
N GLN A 178 -8.23 -11.69 -18.27
CA GLN A 178 -7.00 -12.23 -18.83
C GLN A 178 -6.89 -13.74 -18.60
N GLU A 179 -7.28 -14.21 -17.42
CA GLU A 179 -7.32 -15.64 -17.09
C GLU A 179 -8.31 -16.39 -17.99
N GLU A 180 -9.50 -15.84 -18.20
CA GLU A 180 -10.50 -16.40 -19.12
C GLU A 180 -9.95 -16.50 -20.56
N LYS A 181 -9.33 -15.42 -21.06
CA LYS A 181 -8.67 -15.42 -22.37
C LYS A 181 -7.55 -16.45 -22.46
N ALA A 182 -6.73 -16.58 -21.42
CA ALA A 182 -5.65 -17.55 -21.38
C ALA A 182 -6.20 -18.99 -21.43
N LYS A 183 -7.29 -19.27 -20.70
CA LYS A 183 -7.99 -20.57 -20.75
C LYS A 183 -8.55 -20.85 -22.15
N ALA A 184 -9.17 -19.87 -22.79
CA ALA A 184 -9.69 -20.00 -24.15
C ALA A 184 -8.58 -20.29 -25.16
N LEU A 185 -7.48 -19.54 -25.12
CA LEU A 185 -6.32 -19.77 -25.99
C LEU A 185 -5.67 -21.14 -25.74
N MET A 186 -5.56 -21.57 -24.47
CA MET A 186 -5.05 -22.92 -24.15
C MET A 186 -5.95 -24.02 -24.73
N ALA A 187 -7.27 -23.86 -24.68
CA ALA A 187 -8.21 -24.81 -25.28
C ALA A 187 -8.06 -24.85 -26.80
N GLU A 188 -7.93 -23.69 -27.44
CA GLU A 188 -7.72 -23.58 -28.89
C GLU A 188 -6.39 -24.23 -29.32
N LEU A 189 -5.29 -23.98 -28.60
CA LEU A 189 -4.01 -24.61 -28.86
C LEU A 189 -4.08 -26.14 -28.72
N LYS A 190 -4.81 -26.64 -27.71
CA LYS A 190 -5.03 -28.09 -27.53
C LYS A 190 -5.81 -28.68 -28.72
N GLN A 191 -6.82 -27.97 -29.21
CA GLN A 191 -7.58 -28.38 -30.39
C GLN A 191 -6.72 -28.37 -31.65
N ARG A 192 -5.98 -27.28 -31.92
CA ARG A 192 -5.08 -27.17 -33.08
C ARG A 192 -4.00 -28.26 -33.05
N LYS A 193 -3.41 -28.55 -31.87
CA LYS A 193 -2.45 -29.64 -31.70
C LYS A 193 -3.05 -31.01 -32.06
N LYS A 194 -4.31 -31.26 -31.72
CA LYS A 194 -5.01 -32.50 -32.10
C LYS A 194 -5.17 -32.59 -33.62
N VAL A 195 -5.60 -31.51 -34.26
CA VAL A 195 -5.74 -31.45 -35.74
C VAL A 195 -4.40 -31.69 -36.42
N ILE A 196 -3.33 -31.00 -36.00
CA ILE A 196 -1.98 -31.17 -36.55
C ILE A 196 -1.50 -32.61 -36.37
N LYS A 197 -1.67 -33.20 -35.18
CA LYS A 197 -1.28 -34.59 -34.92
C LYS A 197 -2.03 -35.57 -35.83
N THR A 198 -3.33 -35.37 -36.03
CA THR A 198 -4.12 -36.20 -36.96
C THR A 198 -3.63 -36.02 -38.40
N GLN A 199 -3.40 -34.79 -38.86
CA GLN A 199 -2.90 -34.53 -40.21
C GLN A 199 -1.51 -35.14 -40.43
N GLN A 200 -0.59 -34.98 -39.47
CA GLN A 200 0.75 -35.58 -39.51
C GLN A 200 0.71 -37.11 -39.54
N SER A 201 -0.25 -37.74 -38.85
CA SER A 201 -0.41 -39.21 -38.89
C SER A 201 -0.88 -39.76 -40.25
N LEU A 202 -1.26 -38.87 -41.17
CA LEU A 202 -1.73 -39.18 -42.51
C LEU A 202 -0.72 -38.79 -43.60
N LEU A 203 0.41 -38.20 -43.22
CA LEU A 203 1.49 -37.82 -44.13
C LEU A 203 2.57 -38.90 -44.16
N CYS A 204 3.07 -39.16 -45.35
CA CYS A 204 4.29 -39.94 -45.51
C CYS A 204 5.50 -39.09 -45.07
N VAL A 205 6.40 -39.68 -44.27
CA VAL A 205 7.61 -38.98 -43.77
C VAL A 205 8.79 -39.03 -44.75
N HIS A 206 8.70 -39.88 -45.77
CA HIS A 206 9.76 -40.11 -46.77
C HIS A 206 9.45 -39.45 -48.13
N CYS A 207 8.26 -38.88 -48.30
CA CYS A 207 7.84 -38.09 -49.46
C CYS A 207 6.58 -37.29 -49.12
N ASP A 208 6.31 -36.20 -49.85
CA ASP A 208 5.25 -35.22 -49.53
C ASP A 208 3.80 -35.70 -49.83
N LYS A 209 3.55 -37.02 -49.87
CA LYS A 209 2.21 -37.58 -50.14
C LYS A 209 1.35 -37.63 -48.86
N SER A 210 0.10 -37.18 -48.98
CA SER A 210 -0.92 -37.28 -47.93
C SER A 210 -1.97 -38.34 -48.27
N PHE A 211 -2.53 -38.97 -47.24
CA PHE A 211 -3.48 -40.08 -47.38
C PHE A 211 -4.78 -39.84 -46.60
N LEU A 212 -5.87 -40.45 -47.04
CA LEU A 212 -7.19 -40.28 -46.40
C LEU A 212 -7.34 -41.06 -45.09
N ASN A 213 -6.56 -42.13 -44.90
CA ASN A 213 -6.63 -43.03 -43.75
C ASN A 213 -5.24 -43.66 -43.51
N PRO A 214 -4.84 -43.94 -42.25
CA PRO A 214 -3.57 -44.61 -41.94
C PRO A 214 -3.31 -45.90 -42.73
N PHE A 215 -4.36 -46.67 -43.07
CA PHE A 215 -4.22 -47.89 -43.86
C PHE A 215 -3.65 -47.64 -45.26
N PHE A 216 -4.07 -46.56 -45.92
CA PHE A 216 -3.54 -46.19 -47.25
C PHE A 216 -2.11 -45.70 -47.17
N LEU A 217 -1.77 -44.94 -46.12
CA LEU A 217 -0.39 -44.54 -45.84
C LEU A 217 0.51 -45.77 -45.62
N GLN A 218 0.07 -46.73 -44.82
CA GLN A 218 0.79 -47.97 -44.56
C GLN A 218 1.02 -48.78 -45.85
N ASN A 219 0.00 -48.90 -46.71
CA ASN A 219 0.14 -49.55 -48.01
C ASN A 219 1.13 -48.81 -48.93
N HIS A 220 1.12 -47.47 -48.90
CA HIS A 220 2.08 -46.67 -49.64
C HIS A 220 3.51 -46.88 -49.13
N MET A 221 3.74 -46.87 -47.81
CA MET A 221 5.02 -47.20 -47.18
C MET A 221 5.53 -48.55 -47.66
N GLN A 222 4.70 -49.58 -47.56
CA GLN A 222 5.08 -50.94 -47.97
C GLN A 222 5.47 -51.05 -49.45
N ARG A 223 4.86 -50.24 -50.34
CA ARG A 223 5.06 -50.34 -51.79
C ARG A 223 6.13 -49.39 -52.34
N ARG A 224 6.33 -48.23 -51.70
CA ARG A 224 7.19 -47.14 -52.21
C ARG A 224 8.41 -46.88 -51.33
N HIS A 225 8.39 -47.33 -50.08
CA HIS A 225 9.44 -47.17 -49.08
C HIS A 225 9.62 -48.49 -48.28
N PRO A 226 9.92 -49.63 -48.96
CA PRO A 226 9.89 -50.95 -48.34
C PRO A 226 10.98 -51.13 -47.27
N ASP A 227 12.16 -50.55 -47.48
CA ASP A 227 13.29 -50.67 -46.56
C ASP A 227 13.02 -49.89 -45.27
N GLU A 228 12.47 -48.68 -45.39
CA GLU A 228 12.08 -47.85 -44.26
C GLU A 228 10.89 -48.46 -43.50
N TYR A 229 9.91 -49.01 -44.21
CA TYR A 229 8.77 -49.71 -43.62
C TYR A 229 9.21 -50.94 -42.80
N GLN A 230 10.14 -51.73 -43.33
CA GLN A 230 10.69 -52.89 -42.64
C GLN A 230 11.50 -52.50 -41.39
N THR A 231 12.32 -51.45 -41.50
CA THR A 231 13.09 -50.90 -40.38
C THR A 231 12.15 -50.39 -39.28
N GLN A 232 11.07 -49.70 -39.67
CA GLN A 232 10.07 -49.21 -38.73
C GLN A 232 9.36 -50.35 -38.01
N LEU A 233 8.92 -51.40 -38.72
CA LEU A 233 8.28 -52.58 -38.12
C LEU A 233 9.17 -53.30 -37.10
N GLN A 234 10.47 -53.45 -37.40
CA GLN A 234 11.43 -54.03 -36.47
C GLN A 234 11.56 -53.18 -35.20
N SER A 235 11.73 -51.86 -35.37
CA SER A 235 11.83 -50.93 -34.24
C SER A 235 10.56 -50.90 -33.39
N ASP A 236 9.38 -51.00 -34.01
CA ASP A 236 8.09 -50.98 -33.31
C ASP A 236 7.84 -52.31 -32.58
N GLY A 237 8.30 -53.43 -33.14
CA GLY A 237 8.32 -54.73 -32.47
C GLY A 237 9.21 -54.75 -31.23
N GLU A 238 10.42 -54.18 -31.32
CA GLU A 238 11.34 -54.04 -30.18
C GLU A 238 10.75 -53.16 -29.08
N LYS A 239 10.23 -51.98 -29.44
CA LYS A 239 9.57 -51.07 -28.49
C LYS A 239 8.37 -51.74 -27.81
N LYS A 240 7.55 -52.48 -28.57
CA LYS A 240 6.40 -53.20 -28.00
C LYS A 240 6.86 -54.27 -27.00
N SER A 241 7.90 -55.01 -27.33
CA SER A 241 8.48 -56.03 -26.45
C SER A 241 9.04 -55.40 -25.17
N GLN A 242 9.74 -54.26 -25.29
CA GLN A 242 10.21 -53.49 -24.12
C GLN A 242 9.05 -52.96 -23.27
N ILE A 243 7.99 -52.44 -23.89
CA ILE A 243 6.79 -51.97 -23.20
C ILE A 243 6.13 -53.11 -22.42
N ASP A 244 6.00 -54.30 -23.03
CA ASP A 244 5.36 -55.43 -22.38
C ASP A 244 6.24 -55.98 -21.24
N SER A 245 7.58 -55.97 -21.39
CA SER A 245 8.52 -56.25 -20.30
C SER A 245 8.35 -55.28 -19.13
N LEU A 246 8.35 -53.96 -19.40
CA LEU A 246 8.17 -52.93 -18.37
C LEU A 246 6.81 -53.02 -17.68
N LYS A 247 5.74 -53.39 -18.41
CA LYS A 247 4.42 -53.62 -17.80
C LYS A 247 4.43 -54.80 -16.83
N MET A 248 5.14 -55.88 -17.17
CA MET A 248 5.29 -57.03 -16.28
C MET A 248 6.07 -56.66 -15.04
N GLU A 249 7.15 -55.90 -15.18
CA GLU A 249 7.95 -55.39 -14.06
C GLU A 249 7.12 -54.46 -13.16
N ILE A 250 6.38 -53.51 -13.73
CA ILE A 250 5.46 -52.64 -12.99
C ILE A 250 4.41 -53.45 -12.22
N SER A 251 3.87 -54.51 -12.84
CA SER A 251 2.87 -55.37 -12.19
C SER A 251 3.48 -56.16 -11.03
N SER A 252 4.69 -56.69 -11.21
CA SER A 252 5.45 -57.38 -10.16
C SER A 252 5.77 -56.44 -8.99
N LEU A 253 6.26 -55.23 -9.28
CA LEU A 253 6.58 -54.23 -8.26
C LEU A 253 5.33 -53.78 -7.49
N LYS A 254 4.20 -53.60 -8.17
CA LYS A 254 2.91 -53.30 -7.52
C LYS A 254 2.48 -54.41 -6.56
N GLU A 255 2.64 -55.66 -6.97
CA GLU A 255 2.34 -56.82 -6.11
C GLU A 255 3.26 -56.85 -4.88
N GLN A 256 4.57 -56.66 -5.07
CA GLN A 256 5.53 -56.59 -3.96
C GLN A 256 5.22 -55.47 -2.97
N ILE A 257 4.88 -54.27 -3.45
CA ILE A 257 4.49 -53.14 -2.60
C ILE A 257 3.23 -53.51 -1.79
N THR A 258 2.23 -54.13 -2.43
CA THR A 258 0.99 -54.54 -1.77
C THR A 258 1.25 -55.58 -0.67
N GLN A 259 2.09 -56.59 -0.96
CA GLN A 259 2.50 -57.60 0.02
C GLN A 259 3.29 -57.00 1.19
N GLN A 260 4.23 -56.09 0.92
CA GLN A 260 4.98 -55.39 1.97
C GLN A 260 4.06 -54.54 2.84
N GLN A 261 3.08 -53.86 2.25
CA GLN A 261 2.11 -53.05 2.98
C GLN A 261 1.22 -53.90 3.88
N GLN A 262 0.76 -55.06 3.41
CA GLN A 262 0.03 -56.04 4.23
C GLN A 262 0.89 -56.60 5.37
N ALA A 263 2.16 -56.96 5.08
CA ALA A 263 3.08 -57.46 6.10
C ALA A 263 3.36 -56.42 7.19
N LEU A 264 3.51 -55.15 6.82
CA LEU A 264 3.66 -54.04 7.76
C LEU A 264 2.40 -53.86 8.62
N GLN A 265 1.20 -53.90 8.04
CA GLN A 265 -0.06 -53.85 8.77
C GLN A 265 -0.17 -54.97 9.82
N VAL A 266 0.18 -56.20 9.44
CA VAL A 266 0.20 -57.34 10.37
C VAL A 266 1.20 -57.12 11.50
N LYS A 267 2.41 -56.64 11.21
CA LYS A 267 3.42 -56.34 12.24
C LYS A 267 2.97 -55.24 13.19
N ILE A 268 2.34 -54.18 12.68
CA ILE A 268 1.76 -53.10 13.49
C ILE A 268 0.68 -53.66 14.42
N ALA A 269 -0.22 -54.51 13.91
CA ALA A 269 -1.24 -55.16 14.71
C ALA A 269 -0.65 -56.08 15.80
N GLN A 270 0.41 -56.83 15.49
CA GLN A 270 1.12 -57.67 16.48
C GLN A 270 1.78 -56.83 17.58
N VAL A 271 2.46 -55.74 17.24
CA VAL A 271 3.03 -54.81 18.21
C VAL A 271 1.93 -54.18 19.08
N GLY A 272 0.81 -53.79 18.48
CA GLY A 272 -0.36 -53.29 19.20
C GLY A 272 -0.92 -54.32 20.20
N SER A 273 -1.02 -55.59 19.79
CA SER A 273 -1.47 -56.68 20.66
C SER A 273 -0.48 -56.94 21.81
N LEU A 274 0.82 -56.99 21.53
CA LEU A 274 1.87 -57.12 22.55
C LEU A 274 1.86 -55.95 23.54
N HIS A 275 1.68 -54.72 23.05
CA HIS A 275 1.56 -53.53 23.88
C HIS A 275 0.34 -53.62 24.80
N THR A 276 -0.80 -54.07 24.28
CA THR A 276 -2.04 -54.27 25.06
C THR A 276 -1.86 -55.37 26.11
N PHE A 277 -1.22 -56.48 25.75
CA PHE A 277 -0.90 -57.58 26.67
C PHE A 277 0.03 -57.12 27.80
N PHE A 278 1.07 -56.34 27.48
CA PHE A 278 1.99 -55.79 28.48
C PHE A 278 1.28 -54.84 29.44
N PHE A 279 0.36 -54.00 28.93
CA PHE A 279 -0.47 -53.13 29.75
C PHE A 279 -1.40 -53.89 30.70
N LEU A 280 -1.96 -55.03 30.27
CA LEU A 280 -2.80 -55.88 31.11
C LEU A 280 -1.99 -56.64 32.17
N LEU A 281 -0.73 -56.98 31.90
CA LEU A 281 0.15 -57.66 32.87
C LEU A 281 0.65 -56.72 34.00
N LEU A 282 0.71 -55.42 33.74
CA LEU A 282 1.19 -54.38 34.66
C LEU A 282 0.10 -53.83 35.60
N ARG A 283 -1.14 -54.33 35.51
CA ARG A 283 -2.28 -53.91 36.32
C ARG A 283 -2.66 -55.00 37.33
#